data_AF-A0A1Z5HP56-F1
#
_entry.id   AF-A0A1Z5HP56-F1
#
_cell.length_a   1.000
_cell.length_b   1.000
_cell.length_c   1.000
_cell.angle_alpha   90.00
_cell.angle_beta   90.00
_cell.angle_gamma   90.00
#
_symmetry.space_group_name_H-M   'P 1'
#
loop_
_entity.id
_entity.type
_entity.pdbx_description
1 polymer ?
#
loop_
_entity_poly.entity_id
_entity_poly.type
_entity_poly.pdbx_seq_one_letter_code
_entity_poly.pdbx_strand_id
1 'polypeptide(L)'
;MLRVLTFEAKTAIRDQTEMESLISYLRNKGYLAVIRGMFTGMFRQAKLPEPDEQLITNMITVTPEYRFMTEREDFLGDLFITDDIIYVLNTTGKGALQASAIGYGEQKEALQKFCTDVQEGIKTKFDGRRVRGMDFDWKPSSFLPLRYTTPFGVLIEEERAQEVTDLRVSGLSGPNYSSEDIKAANLLVDVNIRQFVLKLAQVRKMISRDATNLAKEPDTLERLLALDLIAEEYLLTCKQDQHTICIVPSKDHLTQEPMASLRCNTCERSFPEENLQVIYTLTDKGKRLIDGSLWMHIWITELLKESGVKKESIKWNIEASGEELDIMVEDFGSRFFLELKDREFGLGDAYPFLFRITRYGGKLGIVVTMDKVSTDAKKFFEKETRRRGYPIRIQYLEGPENIRKGIT
;
A
#
# COMPACT_ATOMS: atom_id res chain seq x y z
N MET A 1 -23.87 -26.16 7.74
CA MET A 1 -23.46 -24.77 8.08
C MET A 1 -22.56 -24.85 9.31
N LEU A 2 -21.34 -24.32 9.21
CA LEU A 2 -20.40 -24.24 10.33
C LEU A 2 -21.03 -23.39 11.45
N ARG A 3 -21.01 -23.87 12.69
CA ARG A 3 -21.50 -23.09 13.85
C ARG A 3 -20.38 -22.91 14.85
N VAL A 4 -20.39 -21.75 15.51
CA VAL A 4 -19.51 -21.43 16.63
C VAL A 4 -20.37 -21.33 17.88
N LEU A 5 -20.00 -22.07 18.92
CA LEU A 5 -20.56 -21.93 20.26
C LEU A 5 -19.45 -21.52 21.21
N THR A 6 -19.76 -20.61 22.14
CA THR A 6 -18.76 -20.04 23.03
C THR A 6 -19.31 -19.94 24.45
N PHE A 7 -18.57 -20.51 25.40
CA PHE A 7 -18.82 -20.43 26.83
C PHE A 7 -17.72 -19.64 27.54
N GLU A 8 -18.06 -19.02 28.65
CA GLU A 8 -17.13 -18.22 29.45
C GLU A 8 -17.29 -18.55 30.93
N ALA A 9 -16.16 -18.64 31.64
CA ALA A 9 -16.09 -18.86 33.09
C ALA A 9 -15.04 -17.94 33.72
N LYS A 10 -15.19 -17.61 35.01
CA LYS A 10 -14.27 -16.72 35.73
C LYS A 10 -13.20 -17.56 36.43
N THR A 11 -12.04 -17.70 35.79
CA THR A 11 -10.99 -18.62 36.25
C THR A 11 -9.72 -17.94 36.71
N ALA A 12 -9.61 -16.60 36.66
CA ALA A 12 -8.52 -15.81 37.25
C ALA A 12 -7.11 -16.41 37.05
N ILE A 13 -6.82 -16.84 35.80
CA ILE A 13 -5.49 -17.28 35.37
C ILE A 13 -4.55 -16.07 35.43
N ARG A 14 -3.37 -16.23 36.05
CA ARG A 14 -2.46 -15.12 36.39
C ARG A 14 -1.19 -15.04 35.56
N ASP A 15 -0.75 -16.16 35.01
CA ASP A 15 0.49 -16.23 34.26
C ASP A 15 0.41 -17.26 33.13
N GLN A 16 1.37 -17.16 32.22
CA GLN A 16 1.48 -18.07 31.08
C GLN A 16 1.79 -19.51 31.52
N THR A 17 2.49 -19.69 32.65
CA THR A 17 2.85 -21.02 33.19
C THR A 17 1.61 -21.82 33.59
N GLU A 18 0.62 -21.17 34.19
CA GLU A 18 -0.69 -21.75 34.48
C GLU A 18 -1.43 -22.18 33.22
N MET A 19 -1.38 -21.35 32.17
CA MET A 19 -1.99 -21.67 30.89
C MET A 19 -1.30 -22.89 30.24
N GLU A 20 0.04 -22.95 30.24
CA GLU A 20 0.77 -24.12 29.72
C GLU A 20 0.48 -25.39 30.52
N SER A 21 0.39 -25.29 31.86
CA SER A 21 0.03 -26.42 32.72
C SER A 21 -1.34 -26.99 32.38
N LEU A 22 -2.30 -26.11 32.05
CA LEU A 22 -3.64 -26.46 31.59
C LEU A 22 -3.61 -27.08 30.18
N ILE A 23 -2.90 -26.47 29.23
CA ILE A 23 -2.74 -27.01 27.87
C ILE A 23 -2.12 -28.42 27.90
N SER A 24 -1.09 -28.61 28.71
CA SER A 24 -0.41 -29.89 28.91
C SER A 24 -1.35 -30.96 29.49
N TYR A 25 -2.23 -30.57 30.43
CA TYR A 25 -3.29 -31.44 30.93
C TYR A 25 -4.29 -31.83 29.84
N LEU A 26 -4.78 -30.87 29.06
CA LEU A 26 -5.72 -31.11 27.96
C LEU A 26 -5.10 -32.03 26.89
N ARG A 27 -3.81 -31.87 26.60
CA ARG A 27 -3.08 -32.78 25.70
C ARG A 27 -3.13 -34.23 26.17
N ASN A 28 -2.97 -34.47 27.47
CA ASN A 28 -3.05 -35.83 28.04
C ASN A 28 -4.48 -36.41 28.01
N LYS A 29 -5.50 -35.57 27.86
CA LYS A 29 -6.91 -35.98 27.65
C LYS A 29 -7.24 -36.22 26.17
N GLY A 30 -6.28 -36.03 25.25
CA GLY A 30 -6.43 -36.29 23.82
C GLY A 30 -6.67 -35.03 22.96
N TYR A 31 -6.61 -33.83 23.54
CA TYR A 31 -6.76 -32.58 22.78
C TYR A 31 -5.44 -32.17 22.13
N LEU A 32 -5.36 -32.16 20.80
CA LEU A 32 -4.15 -31.80 20.07
C LEU A 32 -3.96 -30.28 19.99
N ALA A 33 -3.08 -29.73 20.84
CA ALA A 33 -2.71 -28.32 20.85
C ALA A 33 -1.94 -27.94 19.57
N VAL A 34 -2.59 -27.23 18.65
CA VAL A 34 -2.10 -26.99 17.29
C VAL A 34 -0.88 -26.08 17.28
N ILE A 35 -0.93 -24.96 18.00
CA ILE A 35 0.17 -23.97 17.96
C ILE A 35 1.44 -24.60 18.51
N ARG A 36 1.36 -25.25 19.69
CA ARG A 36 2.51 -25.96 20.27
C ARG A 36 2.96 -27.12 19.39
N GLY A 37 2.02 -27.88 18.82
CA GLY A 37 2.32 -28.97 17.88
C GLY A 37 3.08 -28.52 16.63
N MET A 38 2.75 -27.33 16.09
CA MET A 38 3.48 -26.73 14.96
C MET A 38 4.94 -26.44 15.33
N PHE A 39 5.19 -25.85 16.50
CA PHE A 39 6.57 -25.58 16.96
C PHE A 39 7.35 -26.88 17.14
N THR A 40 6.80 -27.89 17.81
CA THR A 40 7.47 -29.19 17.95
C THR A 40 7.74 -29.84 16.58
N GLY A 41 6.79 -29.76 15.65
CA GLY A 41 6.95 -30.25 14.28
C GLY A 41 8.06 -29.53 13.52
N MET A 42 8.15 -28.20 13.65
CA MET A 42 9.23 -27.40 13.07
C MET A 42 10.60 -27.80 13.60
N PHE A 43 10.76 -27.98 14.92
CA PHE A 43 12.03 -28.40 15.52
C PHE A 43 12.43 -29.79 15.01
N ARG A 44 11.48 -30.73 14.93
CA ARG A 44 11.73 -32.06 14.38
C ARG A 44 12.18 -32.01 12.93
N GLN A 45 11.52 -31.22 12.08
CA GLN A 45 11.90 -31.00 10.68
C GLN A 45 13.30 -30.39 10.56
N ALA A 46 13.64 -29.45 11.43
CA ALA A 46 14.94 -28.82 11.51
C ALA A 46 16.03 -29.69 12.16
N LYS A 47 15.70 -30.91 12.61
CA LYS A 47 16.60 -31.82 13.36
C LYS A 47 17.16 -31.20 14.65
N LEU A 48 16.38 -30.35 15.29
CA LEU A 48 16.69 -29.76 16.59
C LEU A 48 16.12 -30.64 17.73
N PRO A 49 16.69 -30.56 18.96
CA PRO A 49 16.10 -31.19 20.14
C PRO A 49 14.65 -30.72 20.34
N GLU A 50 13.75 -31.61 20.77
CA GLU A 50 12.35 -31.20 20.98
C GLU A 50 12.28 -30.05 22.01
N PRO A 51 11.55 -28.98 21.70
CA PRO A 51 11.49 -27.80 22.56
C PRO A 51 10.68 -28.14 23.82
N ASP A 52 11.17 -27.70 24.98
CA ASP A 52 10.40 -27.78 26.22
C ASP A 52 9.29 -26.70 26.26
N GLU A 53 8.38 -26.83 27.22
CA GLU A 53 7.25 -25.91 27.38
C GLU A 53 7.71 -24.46 27.59
N GLN A 54 8.86 -24.26 28.24
CA GLN A 54 9.42 -22.95 28.51
C GLN A 54 9.99 -22.29 27.25
N LEU A 55 10.65 -23.05 26.38
CA LEU A 55 11.17 -22.57 25.11
C LEU A 55 10.04 -22.20 24.15
N ILE A 56 8.98 -23.02 24.05
CA ILE A 56 7.81 -22.67 23.23
C ILE A 56 7.14 -21.42 23.78
N THR A 57 6.95 -21.34 25.10
CA THR A 57 6.42 -20.14 25.76
C THR A 57 7.24 -18.91 25.40
N ASN A 58 8.57 -19.00 25.49
CA ASN A 58 9.45 -17.90 25.11
C ASN A 58 9.32 -17.57 23.63
N MET A 59 9.24 -18.54 22.72
CA MET A 59 9.07 -18.25 21.28
C MET A 59 7.75 -17.54 20.96
N ILE A 60 6.70 -17.84 21.72
CA ILE A 60 5.38 -17.23 21.54
C ILE A 60 5.33 -15.83 22.20
N THR A 61 5.93 -15.68 23.38
CA THR A 61 5.88 -14.44 24.19
C THR A 61 7.01 -13.45 23.88
N VAL A 62 8.14 -13.92 23.34
CA VAL A 62 9.23 -13.07 22.82
C VAL A 62 8.77 -12.53 21.47
N THR A 63 7.95 -11.49 21.53
CA THR A 63 7.83 -10.57 20.41
C THR A 63 9.23 -10.06 20.04
N PRO A 64 9.65 -10.09 18.77
CA PRO A 64 10.81 -9.31 18.34
C PRO A 64 10.61 -7.87 18.80
N GLU A 65 11.68 -7.18 19.22
CA GLU A 65 11.72 -5.82 19.80
C GLU A 65 11.01 -4.75 18.93
N TYR A 66 9.70 -4.84 18.78
CA TYR A 66 8.83 -3.78 18.36
C TYR A 66 8.39 -3.10 19.65
N ARG A 67 9.05 -1.97 19.95
CA ARG A 67 8.92 -1.11 21.15
C ARG A 67 7.50 -0.59 21.48
N PHE A 68 6.42 -1.20 21.00
CA PHE A 68 5.08 -0.60 21.01
C PHE A 68 3.96 -1.59 21.34
N MET A 69 4.10 -2.37 22.41
CA MET A 69 2.94 -2.92 23.13
C MET A 69 2.93 -2.33 24.54
N THR A 70 1.97 -1.46 24.81
CA THR A 70 1.59 -1.12 26.19
C THR A 70 1.03 -2.39 26.86
N GLU A 71 1.39 -2.57 28.13
CA GLU A 71 1.00 -3.62 29.07
C GLU A 71 -0.21 -4.46 28.60
N ARG A 72 0.08 -5.58 27.94
CA ARG A 72 -0.91 -6.64 27.75
C ARG A 72 -0.58 -7.78 28.69
N GLU A 73 -1.51 -8.08 29.59
CA GLU A 73 -1.60 -9.38 30.27
C GLU A 73 -2.08 -10.45 29.26
N ASP A 74 -1.36 -10.62 28.13
CA ASP A 74 -1.76 -11.58 27.10
C ASP A 74 -1.32 -12.98 27.52
N PHE A 75 -2.19 -13.70 28.23
CA PHE A 75 -2.07 -15.15 28.38
C PHE A 75 -2.56 -15.81 27.09
N LEU A 76 -1.68 -16.57 26.44
CA LEU A 76 -1.94 -17.18 25.16
C LEU A 76 -2.43 -18.60 25.36
N GLY A 77 -3.73 -18.81 25.13
CA GLY A 77 -4.31 -20.15 25.05
C GLY A 77 -3.93 -20.87 23.75
N ASP A 78 -4.76 -21.81 23.31
CA ASP A 78 -4.47 -22.62 22.12
C ASP A 78 -5.74 -23.00 21.35
N LEU A 79 -5.51 -23.50 20.14
CA LEU A 79 -6.44 -24.20 19.29
C LEU A 79 -6.24 -25.69 19.52
N PHE A 80 -7.34 -26.41 19.76
CA PHE A 80 -7.32 -27.85 19.88
C PHE A 80 -8.15 -28.48 18.77
N ILE A 81 -7.62 -29.53 18.14
CA ILE A 81 -8.33 -30.25 17.09
C ILE A 81 -8.67 -31.66 17.58
N THR A 82 -9.92 -32.04 17.35
CA THR A 82 -10.43 -33.42 17.39
C THR A 82 -10.96 -33.78 15.99
N ASP A 83 -11.45 -35.00 15.80
CA ASP A 83 -11.81 -35.51 14.46
C ASP A 83 -12.81 -34.63 13.69
N ASP A 84 -13.75 -33.97 14.39
CA ASP A 84 -14.85 -33.19 13.79
C ASP A 84 -15.04 -31.78 14.37
N ILE A 85 -14.35 -31.43 15.46
CA ILE A 85 -14.51 -30.15 16.18
C ILE A 85 -13.15 -29.50 16.46
N ILE A 86 -13.09 -28.19 16.21
CA ILE A 86 -12.00 -27.31 16.61
C ILE A 86 -12.43 -26.59 17.89
N TYR A 87 -11.65 -26.72 18.95
CA TYR A 87 -11.82 -25.95 20.18
C TYR A 87 -10.85 -24.78 20.23
N VAL A 88 -11.31 -23.67 20.78
CA VAL A 88 -10.50 -22.49 21.05
C VAL A 88 -10.54 -22.25 22.55
N LEU A 89 -9.39 -22.12 23.19
CA LEU A 89 -9.28 -21.71 24.58
C LEU A 89 -8.47 -20.42 24.63
N ASN A 90 -8.99 -19.38 25.27
CA ASN A 90 -8.30 -18.10 25.39
C ASN A 90 -8.74 -17.36 26.66
N THR A 91 -7.84 -16.59 27.26
CA THR A 91 -8.23 -15.68 28.34
C THR A 91 -8.83 -14.40 27.75
N THR A 92 -9.79 -13.83 28.46
CA THR A 92 -10.30 -12.49 28.21
C THR A 92 -9.70 -11.54 29.26
N GLY A 93 -9.48 -10.27 28.91
CA GLY A 93 -8.86 -9.27 29.80
C GLY A 93 -9.63 -8.92 31.09
N LYS A 94 -10.62 -9.71 31.49
CA LYS A 94 -11.36 -9.60 32.76
C LYS A 94 -11.08 -10.76 33.73
N GLY A 95 -9.99 -11.50 33.51
CA GLY A 95 -9.69 -12.71 34.29
C GLY A 95 -10.69 -13.85 34.05
N ALA A 96 -11.34 -13.84 32.88
CA ALA A 96 -12.24 -14.90 32.45
C ALA A 96 -11.54 -15.79 31.41
N LEU A 97 -11.96 -17.04 31.35
CA LEU A 97 -11.52 -18.01 30.36
C LEU A 97 -12.68 -18.30 29.44
N GLN A 98 -12.41 -18.16 28.16
CA GLN A 98 -13.35 -18.41 27.08
C GLN A 98 -12.98 -19.72 26.41
N ALA A 99 -13.99 -20.55 26.21
CA ALA A 99 -13.90 -21.80 25.48
C ALA A 99 -14.90 -21.78 24.33
N SER A 100 -14.44 -22.05 23.11
CA SER A 100 -15.31 -22.10 21.93
C SER A 100 -15.18 -23.44 21.21
N ALA A 101 -16.25 -23.90 20.56
CA ALA A 101 -16.27 -25.08 19.70
C ALA A 101 -16.79 -24.69 18.31
N ILE A 102 -16.07 -25.13 17.28
CA ILE A 102 -16.33 -24.86 15.87
C ILE A 102 -16.44 -26.20 15.15
N GLY A 103 -17.60 -26.52 14.55
CA GLY A 103 -17.82 -27.81 13.89
C GLY A 103 -19.19 -27.94 13.24
N TYR A 104 -19.61 -29.18 12.94
CA TYR A 104 -20.88 -29.52 12.29
C TYR A 104 -21.72 -30.49 13.14
N GLY A 105 -22.74 -30.00 13.85
CA GLY A 105 -23.59 -30.80 14.73
C GLY A 105 -22.95 -31.08 16.10
N GLU A 106 -23.77 -31.36 17.13
CA GLU A 106 -23.35 -31.77 18.49
C GLU A 106 -22.37 -30.85 19.26
N GLN A 107 -22.08 -29.66 18.74
CA GLN A 107 -21.05 -28.76 19.29
C GLN A 107 -21.33 -28.34 20.73
N LYS A 108 -22.59 -28.32 21.16
CA LYS A 108 -22.98 -27.92 22.52
C LYS A 108 -22.54 -28.95 23.55
N GLU A 109 -22.78 -30.24 23.28
CA GLU A 109 -22.41 -31.34 24.16
C GLU A 109 -20.89 -31.50 24.20
N ALA A 110 -20.25 -31.40 23.04
CA ALA A 110 -18.81 -31.39 22.89
C ALA A 110 -18.14 -30.22 23.65
N LEU A 111 -18.69 -29.00 23.53
CA LEU A 111 -18.19 -27.84 24.27
C LEU A 111 -18.40 -27.99 25.78
N GLN A 112 -19.53 -28.54 26.22
CA GLN A 112 -19.76 -28.82 27.65
C GLN A 112 -18.74 -29.82 28.21
N LYS A 113 -18.44 -30.87 27.45
CA LYS A 113 -17.40 -31.84 27.80
C LYS A 113 -16.03 -31.16 27.88
N PHE A 114 -15.67 -30.36 26.87
CA PHE A 114 -14.42 -29.61 26.85
C PHE A 114 -14.29 -28.66 28.05
N CYS A 115 -15.33 -27.89 28.36
CA CYS A 115 -15.39 -27.02 29.54
C CYS A 115 -15.22 -27.79 30.86
N THR A 116 -15.75 -29.02 30.93
CA THR A 116 -15.58 -29.92 32.09
C THR A 116 -14.13 -30.37 32.23
N ASP A 117 -13.50 -30.77 31.12
CA ASP A 117 -12.08 -31.17 31.10
C ASP A 117 -11.16 -29.98 31.45
N VAL A 118 -11.48 -28.77 30.98
CA VAL A 118 -10.79 -27.53 31.35
C VAL A 118 -10.90 -27.28 32.86
N GLN A 119 -12.10 -27.39 33.42
CA GLN A 119 -12.32 -27.23 34.86
C GLN A 119 -11.56 -28.29 35.67
N GLU A 120 -11.57 -29.55 35.24
CA GLU A 120 -10.82 -30.64 35.87
C GLU A 120 -9.31 -30.33 35.84
N GLY A 121 -8.79 -29.91 34.69
CA GLY A 121 -7.40 -29.51 34.52
C GLY A 121 -6.97 -28.39 35.47
N ILE A 122 -7.79 -27.34 35.60
CA ILE A 122 -7.55 -26.25 36.55
C ILE A 122 -7.55 -26.79 37.99
N LYS A 123 -8.56 -27.59 38.37
CA LYS A 123 -8.66 -28.19 39.72
C LYS A 123 -7.48 -29.09 40.07
N THR A 124 -6.92 -29.81 39.08
CA THR A 124 -5.80 -30.73 39.28
C THR A 124 -4.44 -30.03 39.28
N LYS A 125 -4.25 -29.03 38.42
CA LYS A 125 -2.93 -28.43 38.19
C LYS A 125 -2.67 -27.16 39.02
N PHE A 126 -3.72 -26.47 39.47
CA PHE A 126 -3.59 -25.18 40.13
C PHE A 126 -3.64 -25.37 41.67
N ASP A 127 -3.05 -24.42 42.41
CA ASP A 127 -3.11 -24.44 43.88
C ASP A 127 -4.56 -24.44 44.37
N GLY A 128 -4.93 -25.46 45.17
CA GLY A 128 -6.28 -25.64 45.71
C GLY A 128 -6.80 -24.47 46.55
N ARG A 129 -5.95 -23.59 47.09
CA ARG A 129 -6.40 -22.34 47.73
C ARG A 129 -6.97 -21.34 46.73
N ARG A 130 -6.47 -21.34 45.50
CA ARG A 130 -6.86 -20.41 44.43
C ARG A 130 -8.12 -20.85 43.71
N VAL A 131 -8.23 -22.15 43.48
CA VAL A 131 -9.40 -22.75 42.82
C VAL A 131 -10.71 -22.43 43.57
N ARG A 132 -10.64 -22.20 44.90
CA ARG A 132 -11.80 -21.79 45.72
C ARG A 132 -12.38 -20.42 45.36
N GLY A 133 -11.58 -19.54 44.76
CA GLY A 133 -12.02 -18.21 44.32
C GLY A 133 -12.48 -18.17 42.86
N MET A 134 -12.44 -19.30 42.16
CA MET A 134 -12.84 -19.41 40.75
C MET A 134 -14.31 -19.83 40.65
N ASP A 135 -14.99 -19.30 39.64
CA ASP A 135 -16.38 -19.63 39.33
C ASP A 135 -16.45 -20.29 37.95
N PHE A 136 -16.78 -21.58 37.96
CA PHE A 136 -16.88 -22.42 36.76
C PHE A 136 -18.32 -22.56 36.27
N ASP A 137 -19.20 -21.63 36.61
CA ASP A 137 -20.52 -21.48 36.00
C ASP A 137 -20.36 -21.02 34.54
N TRP A 138 -20.04 -21.97 33.65
CA TRP A 138 -19.84 -21.77 32.22
C TRP A 138 -21.14 -21.28 31.58
N LYS A 139 -21.18 -19.99 31.26
CA LYS A 139 -22.34 -19.36 30.65
C LYS A 139 -22.15 -19.26 29.14
N PRO A 140 -23.22 -19.44 28.33
CA PRO A 140 -23.21 -18.98 26.95
C PRO A 140 -22.80 -17.52 26.95
N SER A 141 -21.64 -17.24 26.36
CA SER A 141 -21.23 -15.86 26.22
C SER A 141 -22.18 -15.22 25.22
N SER A 142 -22.86 -14.14 25.60
CA SER A 142 -23.70 -13.35 24.69
C SER A 142 -22.86 -12.54 23.69
N PHE A 143 -21.60 -12.92 23.51
CA PHE A 143 -20.69 -12.33 22.54
C PHE A 143 -21.15 -12.64 21.12
N LEU A 144 -21.74 -11.62 20.48
CA LEU A 144 -21.54 -11.36 19.06
C LEU A 144 -20.02 -11.37 18.78
N PRO A 145 -19.55 -11.94 17.67
CA PRO A 145 -18.12 -11.97 17.35
C PRO A 145 -17.53 -10.55 17.50
N LEU A 146 -16.45 -10.44 18.30
CA LEU A 146 -15.78 -9.22 18.73
C LEU A 146 -16.06 -7.96 17.87
N ARG A 147 -17.03 -7.14 18.28
CA ARG A 147 -16.93 -5.67 18.16
C ARG A 147 -16.01 -5.21 19.30
N TYR A 148 -14.81 -4.74 18.97
CA TYR A 148 -13.87 -4.15 19.92
C TYR A 148 -14.50 -2.90 20.55
N THR A 149 -14.97 -3.00 21.79
CA THR A 149 -15.39 -1.83 22.56
C THR A 149 -14.16 -1.10 23.12
N THR A 150 -13.80 0.03 22.50
CA THR A 150 -13.17 1.15 23.20
C THR A 150 -14.16 2.33 23.26
N PRO A 151 -14.20 3.14 24.33
CA PRO A 151 -15.26 4.14 24.55
C PRO A 151 -15.19 5.39 23.64
N PHE A 152 -14.34 5.40 22.62
CA PHE A 152 -14.22 6.50 21.65
C PHE A 152 -14.35 6.04 20.17
N GLY A 153 -14.76 4.78 19.91
CA GLY A 153 -14.80 4.20 18.56
C GLY A 153 -16.16 4.21 17.83
N VAL A 154 -17.24 4.69 18.46
CA VAL A 154 -18.63 4.46 18.01
C VAL A 154 -19.11 5.41 16.91
N LEU A 155 -18.21 5.97 16.09
CA LEU A 155 -18.62 6.71 14.89
C LEU A 155 -17.98 6.22 13.59
N ILE A 156 -17.17 5.15 13.59
CA ILE A 156 -16.38 4.80 12.38
C ILE A 156 -16.70 3.41 11.80
N GLU A 157 -17.29 2.47 12.53
CA GLU A 157 -17.45 1.09 12.01
C GLU A 157 -18.73 0.81 11.20
N GLU A 158 -19.86 1.44 11.53
CA GLU A 158 -21.04 1.37 10.65
C GLU A 158 -20.85 2.21 9.39
N GLU A 159 -20.08 3.30 9.46
CA GLU A 159 -19.58 3.96 8.26
C GLU A 159 -18.55 3.10 7.52
N ARG A 160 -17.67 2.31 8.14
CA ARG A 160 -16.70 1.48 7.39
C ARG A 160 -17.30 0.28 6.67
N ALA A 161 -18.33 -0.37 7.20
CA ALA A 161 -18.96 -1.48 6.47
C ALA A 161 -19.80 -0.97 5.28
N GLN A 162 -20.31 0.27 5.36
CA GLN A 162 -20.95 0.97 4.25
C GLN A 162 -19.91 1.66 3.32
N GLU A 163 -18.78 2.15 3.84
CA GLU A 163 -17.73 2.91 3.13
C GLU A 163 -16.69 2.01 2.45
N VAL A 164 -16.48 0.79 2.93
CA VAL A 164 -15.69 -0.23 2.18
C VAL A 164 -16.49 -0.71 0.96
N THR A 165 -17.83 -0.61 1.00
CA THR A 165 -18.70 -0.72 -0.18
C THR A 165 -18.86 0.60 -0.96
N ASP A 166 -18.64 1.77 -0.35
CA ASP A 166 -18.60 3.08 -1.05
C ASP A 166 -17.21 3.52 -1.52
N LEU A 167 -16.18 2.66 -1.40
CA LEU A 167 -15.17 2.57 -2.44
C LEU A 167 -15.91 2.10 -3.69
N ARG A 168 -16.61 3.03 -4.35
CA ARG A 168 -16.99 2.85 -5.74
C ARG A 168 -15.67 2.62 -6.45
N VAL A 169 -15.42 1.34 -6.75
CA VAL A 169 -14.40 0.82 -7.64
C VAL A 169 -14.73 1.27 -9.07
N SER A 170 -15.01 2.56 -9.25
CA SER A 170 -15.23 3.22 -10.53
C SER A 170 -13.97 4.04 -10.80
N GLY A 171 -12.86 3.35 -11.10
CA GLY A 171 -11.60 4.05 -11.39
C GLY A 171 -10.32 3.25 -11.13
N LEU A 172 -10.37 2.11 -10.42
CA LEU A 172 -9.20 1.25 -10.18
C LEU A 172 -8.69 0.65 -11.51
N SER A 173 -7.93 1.45 -12.24
CA SER A 173 -7.12 1.00 -13.35
C SER A 173 -5.88 0.38 -12.73
N GLY A 174 -5.77 -0.95 -12.82
CA GLY A 174 -4.47 -1.58 -12.58
C GLY A 174 -3.42 -0.93 -13.50
N PRO A 175 -2.14 -0.92 -13.12
CA PRO A 175 -1.08 -0.31 -13.92
C PRO A 175 -1.12 -0.81 -15.37
N ASN A 176 -1.49 0.07 -16.31
CA ASN A 176 -1.60 -0.26 -17.74
C ASN A 176 -0.68 0.66 -18.56
N TYR A 177 0.46 0.12 -18.96
CA TYR A 177 1.47 0.82 -19.74
C TYR A 177 2.32 -0.19 -20.52
N SER A 178 2.94 0.29 -21.60
CA SER A 178 3.77 -0.51 -22.50
C SER A 178 5.24 -0.53 -22.06
N SER A 179 6.05 -1.41 -22.67
CA SER A 179 7.51 -1.43 -22.46
C SER A 179 8.20 -0.15 -22.96
N GLU A 180 7.64 0.52 -23.97
CA GLU A 180 8.12 1.82 -24.42
C GLU A 180 7.82 2.93 -23.42
N ASP A 181 6.65 2.87 -22.75
CA ASP A 181 6.30 3.82 -21.69
C ASP A 181 7.26 3.70 -20.51
N ILE A 182 7.76 2.50 -20.19
CA ILE A 182 8.80 2.30 -19.17
C ILE A 182 10.11 3.00 -19.57
N LYS A 183 10.54 2.86 -20.82
CA LYS A 183 11.76 3.54 -21.32
C LYS A 183 11.60 5.06 -21.28
N ALA A 184 10.44 5.56 -21.70
CA ALA A 184 10.12 6.98 -21.66
C ALA A 184 10.06 7.53 -20.23
N ALA A 185 9.41 6.81 -19.30
CA ALA A 185 9.35 7.19 -17.90
C ALA A 185 10.75 7.26 -17.28
N ASN A 186 11.61 6.28 -17.56
CA ASN A 186 13.01 6.29 -17.12
C ASN A 186 13.79 7.46 -17.70
N LEU A 187 13.54 7.84 -18.95
CA LEU A 187 14.16 9.02 -19.56
C LEU A 187 13.76 10.32 -18.84
N LEU A 188 12.50 10.43 -18.43
CA LEU A 188 11.94 11.58 -17.71
C LEU A 188 12.39 11.68 -16.25
N VAL A 189 13.10 10.69 -15.69
CA VAL A 189 13.74 10.81 -14.37
C VAL A 189 14.81 11.91 -14.39
N ASP A 190 15.47 12.11 -15.54
CA ASP A 190 16.45 13.19 -15.73
C ASP A 190 15.78 14.56 -15.64
N VAL A 191 16.30 15.41 -14.75
CA VAL A 191 15.74 16.72 -14.46
C VAL A 191 15.84 17.67 -15.65
N ASN A 192 16.92 17.65 -16.44
CA ASN A 192 17.08 18.54 -17.58
C ASN A 192 16.10 18.18 -18.69
N ILE A 193 15.99 16.88 -18.99
CA ILE A 193 15.06 16.38 -20.01
C ILE A 193 13.61 16.68 -19.59
N ARG A 194 13.26 16.42 -18.33
CA ARG A 194 11.91 16.70 -17.83
C ARG A 194 11.55 18.18 -17.88
N GLN A 195 12.47 19.06 -17.47
CA GLN A 195 12.27 20.52 -17.57
C GLN A 195 12.11 20.98 -19.01
N PHE A 196 12.86 20.40 -19.96
CA PHE A 196 12.67 20.65 -21.37
C PHE A 196 11.25 20.28 -21.84
N VAL A 197 10.79 19.06 -21.53
CA VAL A 197 9.46 18.56 -21.92
C VAL A 197 8.34 19.40 -21.29
N LEU A 198 8.46 19.75 -20.00
CA LEU A 198 7.50 20.63 -19.31
C LEU A 198 7.47 22.03 -19.92
N LYS A 199 8.63 22.58 -20.29
CA LYS A 199 8.68 23.89 -20.94
C LYS A 199 8.06 23.83 -22.33
N LEU A 200 8.33 22.77 -23.09
CA LEU A 200 7.70 22.52 -24.39
C LEU A 200 6.19 22.40 -24.27
N ALA A 201 5.67 21.76 -23.21
CA ALA A 201 4.24 21.69 -22.92
C ALA A 201 3.62 23.09 -22.73
N GLN A 202 4.32 23.99 -22.04
CA GLN A 202 3.85 25.35 -21.80
C GLN A 202 3.80 26.20 -23.08
N VAL A 203 4.86 26.14 -23.91
CA VAL A 203 4.95 26.95 -25.14
C VAL A 203 4.23 26.30 -26.33
N ARG A 204 3.89 25.02 -26.23
CA ARG A 204 3.28 24.13 -27.24
C ARG A 204 4.16 23.84 -28.46
N LYS A 205 4.89 24.83 -28.95
CA LYS A 205 5.79 24.75 -30.11
C LYS A 205 7.08 25.48 -29.81
N MET A 206 8.19 24.90 -30.24
CA MET A 206 9.51 25.49 -30.04
C MET A 206 10.35 25.37 -31.31
N ILE A 207 10.95 26.47 -31.76
CA ILE A 207 11.84 26.46 -32.92
C ILE A 207 13.12 25.71 -32.57
N SER A 208 13.70 24.99 -33.53
CA SER A 208 14.90 24.17 -33.32
C SER A 208 16.03 24.90 -32.61
N ARG A 209 16.31 26.16 -32.97
CA ARG A 209 17.33 26.97 -32.28
C ARG A 209 17.07 27.10 -30.78
N ASP A 210 15.84 27.38 -30.39
CA ASP A 210 15.46 27.54 -28.99
C ASP A 210 15.44 26.19 -28.27
N ALA A 211 15.01 25.14 -28.96
CA ALA A 211 15.00 23.79 -28.44
C ALA A 211 16.41 23.28 -28.12
N THR A 212 17.37 23.47 -29.05
CA THR A 212 18.78 23.10 -28.83
C THR A 212 19.41 23.90 -27.68
N ASN A 213 19.10 25.19 -27.58
CA ASN A 213 19.59 26.03 -26.48
C ASN A 213 19.04 25.56 -25.11
N LEU A 214 17.78 25.11 -25.08
CA LEU A 214 17.12 24.68 -23.85
C LEU A 214 17.52 23.26 -23.43
N ALA A 215 17.70 22.35 -24.39
CA ALA A 215 18.02 20.94 -24.14
C ALA A 215 19.35 20.77 -23.38
N LYS A 216 20.28 21.74 -23.48
CA LYS A 216 21.64 21.78 -22.93
C LYS A 216 22.57 20.67 -23.46
N GLU A 217 22.06 19.44 -23.56
CA GLU A 217 22.76 18.27 -24.10
C GLU A 217 22.32 18.02 -25.55
N PRO A 218 23.25 17.70 -26.46
CA PRO A 218 22.97 17.58 -27.89
C PRO A 218 22.12 16.35 -28.24
N ASP A 219 22.19 15.29 -27.45
CA ASP A 219 21.49 14.01 -27.67
C ASP A 219 20.05 14.00 -27.13
N THR A 220 19.67 14.99 -26.32
CA THR A 220 18.36 15.02 -25.66
C THR A 220 17.21 15.01 -26.67
N LEU A 221 17.30 15.80 -27.74
CA LEU A 221 16.27 15.86 -28.78
C LEU A 221 16.15 14.53 -29.52
N GLU A 222 17.27 13.91 -29.89
CA GLU A 222 17.30 12.61 -30.56
C GLU A 222 16.67 11.51 -29.69
N ARG A 223 16.99 11.49 -28.39
CA ARG A 223 16.41 10.54 -27.43
C ARG A 223 14.91 10.73 -27.24
N LEU A 224 14.44 11.98 -27.21
CA LEU A 224 13.01 12.30 -27.11
C LEU A 224 12.25 11.92 -28.39
N LEU A 225 12.82 12.17 -29.56
CA LEU A 225 12.26 11.75 -30.86
C LEU A 225 12.20 10.22 -30.96
N ALA A 226 13.27 9.53 -30.57
CA ALA A 226 13.36 8.07 -30.64
C ALA A 226 12.33 7.34 -29.77
N LEU A 227 11.84 7.99 -28.71
CA LEU A 227 10.79 7.44 -27.83
C LEU A 227 9.39 7.98 -28.14
N ASP A 228 9.24 8.73 -29.23
CA ASP A 228 7.98 9.35 -29.65
C ASP A 228 7.40 10.27 -28.57
N LEU A 229 8.25 11.03 -27.86
CA LEU A 229 7.82 12.00 -26.84
C LEU A 229 7.65 13.41 -27.42
N ILE A 230 8.43 13.71 -28.46
CA ILE A 230 8.31 14.92 -29.25
C ILE A 230 8.21 14.54 -30.72
N ALA A 231 7.57 15.40 -31.51
CA ALA A 231 7.53 15.32 -32.95
C ALA A 231 8.31 16.49 -33.55
N GLU A 232 8.98 16.22 -34.66
CA GLU A 232 9.53 17.25 -35.54
C GLU A 232 8.48 17.64 -36.57
N GLU A 233 8.15 18.93 -36.63
CA GLU A 233 7.27 19.52 -37.63
C GLU A 233 7.99 20.69 -38.31
N TYR A 234 7.44 21.16 -39.44
CA TYR A 234 8.04 22.24 -40.20
C TYR A 234 7.09 23.43 -40.29
N LEU A 235 7.55 24.57 -39.79
CA LEU A 235 6.84 25.85 -39.85
C LEU A 235 7.25 26.60 -41.12
N LEU A 236 6.28 26.86 -41.99
CA LEU A 236 6.47 27.67 -43.19
C LEU A 236 6.15 29.13 -42.88
N THR A 237 7.13 30.03 -43.05
CA THR A 237 6.95 31.47 -42.86
C THR A 237 7.26 32.25 -44.13
N CYS A 238 6.51 33.32 -44.33
CA CYS A 238 6.71 34.21 -45.47
C CYS A 238 8.06 34.89 -45.37
N LYS A 239 8.88 34.78 -46.40
CA LYS A 239 10.25 35.30 -46.41
C LYS A 239 10.30 36.83 -46.52
N GLN A 240 9.19 37.51 -46.86
CA GLN A 240 9.11 38.97 -46.92
C GLN A 240 8.84 39.62 -45.56
N ASP A 241 7.87 39.12 -44.79
CA ASP A 241 7.37 39.75 -43.54
C ASP A 241 7.39 38.79 -42.33
N GLN A 242 7.88 37.55 -42.51
CA GLN A 242 8.04 36.51 -41.49
C GLN A 242 6.73 36.02 -40.83
N HIS A 243 5.55 36.35 -41.37
CA HIS A 243 4.30 35.80 -40.84
C HIS A 243 4.20 34.28 -41.09
N THR A 244 3.48 33.58 -40.23
CA THR A 244 3.26 32.12 -40.36
C THR A 244 2.23 31.85 -41.47
N ILE A 245 2.62 31.06 -42.46
CA ILE A 245 1.73 30.62 -43.54
C ILE A 245 0.99 29.35 -43.11
N CYS A 246 1.74 28.28 -42.81
CA CYS A 246 1.19 27.00 -42.38
C CYS A 246 2.24 26.14 -41.67
N ILE A 247 1.81 24.98 -41.19
CA ILE A 247 2.68 23.95 -40.62
C ILE A 247 2.51 22.69 -41.46
N VAL A 248 3.63 22.06 -41.82
CA VAL A 248 3.66 20.83 -42.61
C VAL A 248 4.39 19.73 -41.83
N PRO A 249 3.93 18.48 -41.90
CA PRO A 249 4.51 17.39 -41.11
C PRO A 249 5.81 16.82 -41.71
N SER A 250 6.14 17.17 -42.96
CA SER A 250 7.40 16.79 -43.60
C SER A 250 7.79 17.83 -44.64
N LYS A 251 9.09 18.02 -44.83
CA LYS A 251 9.66 18.86 -45.89
C LYS A 251 9.25 18.39 -47.29
N ASP A 252 9.10 17.08 -47.49
CA ASP A 252 8.76 16.50 -48.78
C ASP A 252 7.34 16.87 -49.23
N HIS A 253 6.45 17.21 -48.30
CA HIS A 253 5.11 17.66 -48.65
C HIS A 253 5.10 19.00 -49.39
N LEU A 254 6.12 19.85 -49.20
CA LEU A 254 6.17 21.14 -49.90
C LEU A 254 6.43 21.00 -51.39
N THR A 255 7.14 19.95 -51.80
CA THR A 255 7.50 19.71 -53.21
C THR A 255 6.48 18.84 -53.95
N GLN A 256 5.45 18.35 -53.25
CA GLN A 256 4.39 17.52 -53.82
C GLN A 256 3.12 18.33 -54.05
N GLU A 257 2.36 17.99 -55.09
CA GLU A 257 1.02 18.55 -55.30
C GLU A 257 0.04 18.07 -54.21
N PRO A 258 -0.89 18.93 -53.74
CA PRO A 258 -1.18 20.28 -54.23
C PRO A 258 -0.33 21.39 -53.62
N MET A 259 0.54 21.10 -52.64
CA MET A 259 1.29 22.14 -51.91
C MET A 259 2.31 22.86 -52.78
N ALA A 260 2.93 22.17 -53.74
CA ALA A 260 3.91 22.74 -54.66
C ALA A 260 3.34 23.89 -55.52
N SER A 261 2.04 23.86 -55.82
CA SER A 261 1.35 24.89 -56.60
C SER A 261 0.77 26.04 -55.76
N LEU A 262 0.80 25.93 -54.43
CA LEU A 262 0.33 26.99 -53.53
C LEU A 262 1.33 28.14 -53.44
N ARG A 263 0.79 29.34 -53.21
CA ARG A 263 1.55 30.59 -53.12
C ARG A 263 1.18 31.35 -51.86
N CYS A 264 2.14 32.08 -51.32
CA CYS A 264 1.90 33.00 -50.20
C CYS A 264 0.95 34.12 -50.65
N ASN A 265 -0.08 34.38 -49.85
CA ASN A 265 -1.08 35.41 -50.13
C ASN A 265 -0.53 36.85 -50.02
N THR A 266 0.60 37.04 -49.32
CA THR A 266 1.21 38.37 -49.12
C THR A 266 2.28 38.69 -50.17
N CYS A 267 3.18 37.74 -50.49
CA CYS A 267 4.31 38.00 -51.39
C CYS A 267 4.30 37.20 -52.70
N GLU A 268 3.26 36.39 -52.92
CA GLU A 268 2.99 35.61 -54.14
C GLU A 268 4.05 34.56 -54.53
N ARG A 269 5.08 34.36 -53.70
CA ARG A 269 6.09 33.30 -53.88
C ARG A 269 5.47 31.93 -53.67
N SER A 270 6.03 30.94 -54.36
CA SER A 270 5.64 29.54 -54.19
C SER A 270 6.04 29.03 -52.81
N PHE A 271 5.25 28.13 -52.22
CA PHE A 271 5.54 27.56 -50.90
C PHE A 271 6.96 26.94 -50.78
N PRO A 272 7.50 26.23 -51.80
CA PRO A 272 8.89 25.73 -51.77
C PRO A 272 9.97 26.82 -51.64
N GLU A 273 9.68 28.06 -52.03
CA GLU A 273 10.63 29.19 -52.00
C GLU A 273 10.58 30.00 -50.69
N GLU A 274 9.61 29.69 -49.82
CA GLU A 274 9.42 30.36 -48.53
C GLU A 274 10.39 29.85 -47.47
N ASN A 275 10.40 30.50 -46.30
CA ASN A 275 11.29 30.12 -45.22
C ASN A 275 10.73 28.91 -44.47
N LEU A 276 11.52 27.85 -44.35
CA LEU A 276 11.14 26.63 -43.63
C LEU A 276 11.96 26.51 -42.36
N GLN A 277 11.28 26.45 -41.22
CA GLN A 277 11.91 26.30 -39.91
C GLN A 277 11.47 24.99 -39.27
N VAL A 278 12.43 24.26 -38.69
CA VAL A 278 12.12 23.08 -37.87
C VAL A 278 11.56 23.54 -36.53
N ILE A 279 10.42 22.97 -36.14
CA ILE A 279 9.79 23.18 -34.85
C ILE A 279 9.57 21.82 -34.17
N TYR A 280 9.59 21.82 -32.85
CA TYR A 280 9.27 20.66 -32.03
C TYR A 280 7.94 20.85 -31.32
N THR A 281 7.17 19.78 -31.25
CA THR A 281 5.88 19.72 -30.54
C THR A 281 5.83 18.48 -29.65
N LEU A 282 4.98 18.48 -28.62
CA LEU A 282 4.72 17.25 -27.86
C LEU A 282 3.78 16.34 -28.64
N THR A 283 4.15 15.06 -28.73
CA THR A 283 3.25 14.01 -29.19
C THR A 283 2.16 13.77 -28.15
N ASP A 284 1.12 13.03 -28.51
CA ASP A 284 0.07 12.65 -27.55
C ASP A 284 0.61 11.74 -26.45
N LYS A 285 1.60 10.89 -26.77
CA LYS A 285 2.34 10.08 -25.78
C LYS A 285 3.11 10.96 -24.80
N GLY A 286 3.83 11.97 -25.30
CA GLY A 286 4.56 12.93 -24.47
C GLY A 286 3.63 13.70 -23.53
N LYS A 287 2.51 14.22 -24.05
CA LYS A 287 1.48 14.90 -23.24
C LYS A 287 0.91 13.99 -22.17
N ARG A 288 0.54 12.76 -22.53
CA ARG A 288 -0.03 11.77 -21.61
C ARG A 288 0.92 11.43 -20.45
N LEU A 289 2.22 11.33 -20.72
CA LEU A 289 3.20 10.97 -19.68
C LEU A 289 3.46 12.10 -18.68
N ILE A 290 3.41 13.36 -19.10
CA ILE A 290 3.57 14.51 -18.20
C ILE A 290 2.28 14.86 -17.46
N ASP A 291 1.12 14.58 -18.06
CA ASP A 291 -0.17 14.83 -17.45
C ASP A 291 -0.33 13.98 -16.18
N GLY A 292 -0.74 14.62 -15.09
CA GLY A 292 -0.80 14.00 -13.76
C GLY A 292 0.52 13.35 -13.28
N SER A 293 1.66 13.66 -13.91
CA SER A 293 2.93 12.94 -13.68
C SER A 293 2.81 11.41 -13.82
N LEU A 294 2.08 10.95 -14.85
CA LEU A 294 1.94 9.52 -15.16
C LEU A 294 3.31 8.81 -15.30
N TRP A 295 4.32 9.51 -15.80
CA TRP A 295 5.69 9.00 -15.86
C TRP A 295 6.21 8.55 -14.48
N MET A 296 5.89 9.27 -13.39
CA MET A 296 6.27 8.89 -12.03
C MET A 296 5.53 7.63 -11.59
N HIS A 297 4.23 7.51 -11.90
CA HIS A 297 3.46 6.33 -11.56
C HIS A 297 4.06 5.07 -12.19
N ILE A 298 4.41 5.14 -13.48
CA ILE A 298 5.09 4.06 -14.20
C ILE A 298 6.44 3.73 -13.55
N TRP A 299 7.28 4.75 -13.33
CA TRP A 299 8.62 4.56 -12.79
C TRP A 299 8.62 3.94 -11.39
N ILE A 300 7.78 4.46 -10.48
CA ILE A 300 7.63 3.92 -9.12
C ILE A 300 7.06 2.50 -9.12
N THR A 301 6.12 2.22 -10.01
CA THR A 301 5.56 0.86 -10.15
C THR A 301 6.62 -0.14 -10.59
N GLU A 302 7.50 0.23 -11.53
CA GLU A 302 8.61 -0.64 -11.92
C GLU A 302 9.61 -0.86 -10.79
N LEU A 303 9.97 0.20 -10.02
CA LEU A 303 10.83 0.03 -8.84
C LEU A 303 10.20 -0.91 -7.81
N LEU A 304 8.91 -0.77 -7.52
CA LEU A 304 8.20 -1.67 -6.60
C LEU A 304 8.22 -3.13 -7.09
N LYS A 305 8.03 -3.34 -8.40
CA LYS A 305 8.09 -4.68 -9.02
C LYS A 305 9.49 -5.28 -8.94
N GLU A 306 10.53 -4.48 -9.17
CA GLU A 306 11.93 -4.91 -9.02
C GLU A 306 12.23 -5.34 -7.59
N SER A 307 11.60 -4.70 -6.60
CA SER A 307 11.66 -5.09 -5.17
C SER A 307 10.78 -6.27 -4.80
N GLY A 308 10.09 -6.89 -5.76
CA GLY A 308 9.28 -8.10 -5.56
C GLY A 308 7.79 -7.87 -5.27
N VAL A 309 7.30 -6.62 -5.32
CA VAL A 309 5.87 -6.33 -5.17
C VAL A 309 5.13 -6.80 -6.42
N LYS A 310 4.06 -7.57 -6.22
CA LYS A 310 3.24 -8.07 -7.32
C LYS A 310 2.44 -6.94 -7.98
N LYS A 311 2.32 -6.98 -9.31
CA LYS A 311 1.62 -5.94 -10.08
C LYS A 311 0.16 -5.79 -9.66
N GLU A 312 -0.51 -6.90 -9.39
CA GLU A 312 -1.89 -6.98 -8.92
C GLU A 312 -2.12 -6.36 -7.52
N SER A 313 -1.05 -6.23 -6.73
CA SER A 313 -1.07 -5.58 -5.41
C SER A 313 -0.95 -4.06 -5.50
N ILE A 314 -0.65 -3.51 -6.69
CA ILE A 314 -0.44 -2.08 -6.92
C ILE A 314 -1.68 -1.49 -7.61
N LYS A 315 -2.23 -0.43 -7.01
CA LYS A 315 -3.42 0.26 -7.50
C LYS A 315 -3.10 1.76 -7.65
N TRP A 316 -3.45 2.34 -8.79
CA TRP A 316 -3.28 3.76 -9.08
C TRP A 316 -4.57 4.55 -8.85
N ASN A 317 -4.42 5.85 -8.62
CA ASN A 317 -5.47 6.88 -8.64
C ASN A 317 -6.74 6.42 -7.93
N ILE A 318 -6.60 6.05 -6.67
CA ILE A 318 -7.74 5.63 -5.87
C ILE A 318 -8.54 6.87 -5.51
N GLU A 319 -9.66 7.03 -6.21
CA GLU A 319 -10.64 8.06 -5.92
C GLU A 319 -11.70 7.53 -4.93
N ALA A 320 -11.86 8.22 -3.82
CA ALA A 320 -13.06 8.07 -3.00
C ALA A 320 -13.47 9.43 -2.42
N SER A 321 -14.76 9.74 -2.54
CA SER A 321 -15.34 11.00 -2.04
C SER A 321 -14.70 12.28 -2.63
N GLY A 322 -14.18 12.22 -3.87
CA GLY A 322 -13.53 13.36 -4.52
C GLY A 322 -12.06 13.59 -4.14
N GLU A 323 -11.46 12.64 -3.42
CA GLU A 323 -10.04 12.67 -3.07
C GLU A 323 -9.28 11.56 -3.81
N GLU A 324 -8.18 11.90 -4.47
CA GLU A 324 -7.33 10.98 -5.24
C GLU A 324 -6.06 10.60 -4.46
N LEU A 325 -5.74 9.31 -4.38
CA LEU A 325 -4.44 8.80 -3.90
C LEU A 325 -3.64 8.25 -5.08
N ASP A 326 -2.39 8.69 -5.20
CA ASP A 326 -1.54 8.34 -6.35
C ASP A 326 -1.30 6.83 -6.44
N ILE A 327 -0.74 6.20 -5.40
CA ILE A 327 -0.53 4.74 -5.37
C ILE A 327 -0.90 4.14 -4.01
N MET A 328 -1.64 3.02 -4.05
CA MET A 328 -1.81 2.12 -2.92
C MET A 328 -1.18 0.76 -3.23
N VAL A 329 -0.49 0.21 -2.24
CA VAL A 329 0.04 -1.15 -2.30
C VAL A 329 -0.56 -1.97 -1.18
N GLU A 330 -1.07 -3.14 -1.53
CA GLU A 330 -1.62 -4.12 -0.59
C GLU A 330 -0.99 -5.50 -0.85
N ASP A 331 -0.06 -5.88 0.02
CA ASP A 331 0.66 -7.16 -0.09
C ASP A 331 0.93 -7.74 1.31
N PHE A 332 0.88 -9.06 1.43
CA PHE A 332 1.02 -9.81 2.69
C PHE A 332 0.18 -9.28 3.89
N GLY A 333 -1.02 -8.74 3.61
CA GLY A 333 -1.89 -8.16 4.65
C GLY A 333 -1.39 -6.83 5.22
N SER A 334 -0.37 -6.23 4.61
CA SER A 334 0.08 -4.87 4.87
C SER A 334 -0.41 -3.92 3.78
N ARG A 335 -0.83 -2.73 4.19
CA ARG A 335 -1.29 -1.68 3.29
C ARG A 335 -0.49 -0.41 3.52
N PHE A 336 0.09 0.11 2.45
CA PHE A 336 0.81 1.37 2.45
C PHE A 336 0.44 2.22 1.24
N PHE A 337 0.63 3.52 1.39
CA PHE A 337 0.25 4.52 0.39
C PHE A 337 1.47 5.32 -0.03
N LEU A 338 1.53 5.70 -1.30
CA LEU A 338 2.54 6.60 -1.83
C LEU A 338 1.85 7.83 -2.40
N GLU A 339 2.40 8.99 -2.08
CA GLU A 339 2.03 10.27 -2.70
C GLU A 339 3.21 10.75 -3.52
N LEU A 340 2.98 10.97 -4.81
CA LEU A 340 3.97 11.31 -5.82
C LEU A 340 3.86 12.80 -6.16
N LYS A 341 4.99 13.51 -6.15
CA LYS A 341 5.08 14.91 -6.60
C LYS A 341 6.34 15.16 -7.42
N ASP A 342 6.17 15.75 -8.60
CA ASP A 342 7.29 16.30 -9.40
C ASP A 342 7.67 17.74 -8.98
N ARG A 343 7.33 18.11 -7.74
CA ARG A 343 7.62 19.42 -7.15
C ARG A 343 7.85 19.26 -5.66
N GLU A 344 8.23 20.35 -5.00
CA GLU A 344 8.28 20.41 -3.54
C GLU A 344 6.96 19.90 -2.93
N PHE A 345 7.09 19.00 -1.96
CA PHE A 345 5.96 18.49 -1.18
C PHE A 345 5.66 19.44 -0.02
N GLY A 346 4.55 20.15 -0.12
CA GLY A 346 4.16 21.22 0.78
C GLY A 346 3.23 20.76 1.90
N LEU A 347 2.90 21.70 2.79
CA LEU A 347 1.88 21.49 3.82
C LEU A 347 0.49 21.20 3.22
N GLY A 348 0.19 21.81 2.07
CA GLY A 348 -1.06 21.58 1.33
C GLY A 348 -1.21 20.15 0.80
N ASP A 349 -0.09 19.45 0.56
CA ASP A 349 -0.09 18.02 0.18
C ASP A 349 -0.14 17.12 1.42
N ALA A 350 0.55 17.52 2.49
CA ALA A 350 0.68 16.75 3.72
C ALA A 350 -0.64 16.47 4.42
N TYR A 351 -1.52 17.49 4.48
CA TYR A 351 -2.79 17.38 5.20
C TYR A 351 -3.75 16.37 4.54
N PRO A 352 -4.07 16.48 3.23
CA PRO A 352 -4.85 15.47 2.54
C PRO A 352 -4.21 14.09 2.59
N PHE A 353 -2.89 14.00 2.41
CA PHE A 353 -2.23 12.69 2.41
C PHE A 353 -2.37 11.95 3.74
N LEU A 354 -2.11 12.62 4.88
CA LEU A 354 -2.28 12.01 6.19
C LEU A 354 -3.72 11.59 6.46
N PHE A 355 -4.68 12.45 6.08
CA PHE A 355 -6.09 12.14 6.21
C PHE A 355 -6.46 10.86 5.43
N ARG A 356 -6.03 10.76 4.17
CA ARG A 356 -6.28 9.61 3.30
C ARG A 356 -5.67 8.31 3.86
N ILE A 357 -4.41 8.34 4.30
CA ILE A 357 -3.77 7.17 4.95
C ILE A 357 -4.64 6.68 6.12
N THR A 358 -5.15 7.60 6.93
CA THR A 358 -5.97 7.28 8.11
C THR A 358 -7.31 6.68 7.73
N ARG A 359 -8.01 7.34 6.80
CA ARG A 359 -9.35 6.96 6.33
C ARG A 359 -9.30 5.54 5.77
N TYR A 360 -8.33 5.27 4.88
CA TYR A 360 -8.18 3.99 4.19
C TYR A 360 -7.35 2.93 4.94
N GLY A 361 -7.02 3.18 6.21
CA GLY A 361 -6.43 2.17 7.11
C GLY A 361 -4.96 1.82 6.82
N GLY A 362 -4.18 2.76 6.29
CA GLY A 362 -2.76 2.58 6.03
C GLY A 362 -1.92 2.67 7.29
N LYS A 363 -0.91 1.80 7.37
CA LYS A 363 0.06 1.80 8.47
C LYS A 363 1.33 2.59 8.13
N LEU A 364 1.57 2.79 6.83
CA LEU A 364 2.73 3.46 6.28
C LEU A 364 2.29 4.39 5.13
N GLY A 365 2.74 5.64 5.20
CA GLY A 365 2.69 6.59 4.09
C GLY A 365 4.10 6.90 3.60
N ILE A 366 4.31 6.87 2.30
CA ILE A 366 5.58 7.19 1.66
C ILE A 366 5.38 8.43 0.80
N VAL A 367 6.06 9.51 1.14
CA VAL A 367 6.12 10.70 0.31
C VAL A 367 7.25 10.52 -0.69
N VAL A 368 6.93 10.60 -1.98
CA VAL A 368 7.89 10.48 -3.08
C VAL A 368 7.90 11.81 -3.82
N THR A 369 9.03 12.52 -3.77
CA THR A 369 9.17 13.79 -4.48
C THR A 369 10.47 13.86 -5.26
N MET A 370 10.41 14.43 -6.46
CA MET A 370 11.61 14.71 -7.26
C MET A 370 12.42 15.91 -6.73
N ASP A 371 11.87 16.65 -5.79
CA ASP A 371 12.51 17.77 -5.10
C ASP A 371 12.64 17.42 -3.60
N LYS A 372 12.24 18.32 -2.70
CA LYS A 372 12.27 18.15 -1.25
C LYS A 372 10.88 18.17 -0.64
N VAL A 373 10.78 17.65 0.57
CA VAL A 373 9.63 17.81 1.46
C VAL A 373 9.88 19.03 2.33
N SER A 374 8.95 19.99 2.27
CA SER A 374 9.04 21.23 3.05
C SER A 374 9.16 20.95 4.55
N THR A 375 9.86 21.85 5.27
CA THR A 375 10.03 21.73 6.73
C THR A 375 8.71 21.73 7.47
N ASP A 376 7.71 22.46 6.95
CA ASP A 376 6.39 22.57 7.58
C ASP A 376 5.57 21.29 7.41
N ALA A 377 5.68 20.62 6.26
CA ALA A 377 5.11 19.29 6.06
C ALA A 377 5.73 18.25 7.02
N LYS A 378 7.07 18.23 7.17
CA LYS A 378 7.76 17.32 8.11
C LYS A 378 7.29 17.56 9.56
N LYS A 379 7.26 18.82 10.00
CA LYS A 379 6.75 19.20 11.35
C LYS A 379 5.29 18.81 11.56
N PHE A 380 4.45 18.97 10.54
CA PHE A 380 3.05 18.57 10.58
C PHE A 380 2.92 17.05 10.81
N PHE A 381 3.61 16.24 10.02
CA PHE A 381 3.58 14.78 10.20
C PHE A 381 4.10 14.36 11.58
N GLU A 382 5.21 14.93 12.06
CA GLU A 382 5.75 14.62 13.39
C GLU A 382 4.75 14.94 14.51
N LYS A 383 4.04 16.07 14.41
CA LYS A 383 3.05 16.50 15.40
C LYS A 383 1.82 15.58 15.40
N GLU A 384 1.29 15.28 14.22
CA GLU A 384 0.05 14.53 14.08
C GLU A 384 0.23 13.03 14.29
N THR A 385 1.37 12.45 13.91
CA THR A 385 1.68 11.04 14.17
C THR A 385 1.90 10.75 15.66
N ARG A 386 2.45 11.71 16.43
CA ARG A 386 2.62 11.58 17.89
C ARG A 386 1.33 11.72 18.70
N ARG A 387 0.33 12.43 18.19
CA ARG A 387 -0.94 12.68 18.89
C ARG A 387 -1.92 11.50 18.83
N ARG A 388 -1.66 10.54 17.95
CA ARG A 388 -2.60 9.47 17.63
C ARG A 388 -2.31 8.23 18.45
N GLY A 389 -3.37 7.55 18.92
CA GLY A 389 -3.27 6.27 19.62
C GLY A 389 -2.74 5.12 18.76
N TYR A 390 -2.77 5.28 17.43
CA TYR A 390 -2.16 4.38 16.44
C TYR A 390 -1.16 5.17 15.58
N PRO A 391 0.16 4.96 15.74
CA PRO A 391 1.16 5.72 15.01
C PRO A 391 1.22 5.29 13.54
N ILE A 392 0.83 6.19 12.64
CA ILE A 392 1.10 6.06 11.20
C ILE A 392 2.57 6.40 10.99
N ARG A 393 3.33 5.53 10.31
CA ARG A 393 4.71 5.84 9.92
C ARG A 393 4.70 6.64 8.62
N ILE A 394 5.46 7.72 8.56
CA ILE A 394 5.70 8.48 7.33
C ILE A 394 7.17 8.37 6.95
N GLN A 395 7.44 8.00 5.70
CA GLN A 395 8.78 7.97 5.11
C GLN A 395 8.87 9.00 3.99
N TYR A 396 10.04 9.63 3.84
CA TYR A 396 10.30 10.63 2.82
C TYR A 396 11.37 10.11 1.87
N LEU A 397 11.06 10.09 0.57
CA LEU A 397 11.97 9.75 -0.51
C LEU A 397 12.13 11.01 -1.39
N GLU A 398 13.24 11.72 -1.19
CA GLU A 398 13.54 13.03 -1.80
C GLU A 398 14.62 12.87 -2.87
N GLY A 399 14.26 13.09 -4.14
CA GLY A 399 15.14 13.01 -5.30
C GLY A 399 15.35 11.59 -5.84
N PRO A 400 15.77 11.46 -7.11
CA PRO A 400 15.75 10.19 -7.84
C PRO A 400 16.57 9.07 -7.19
N GLU A 401 17.75 9.40 -6.68
CA GLU A 401 18.66 8.44 -6.06
C GLU A 401 18.12 7.87 -4.75
N ASN A 402 17.52 8.71 -3.90
CA ASN A 402 16.94 8.26 -2.64
C ASN A 402 15.63 7.51 -2.86
N ILE A 403 14.87 7.88 -3.89
CA ILE A 403 13.68 7.13 -4.31
C ILE A 403 14.07 5.71 -4.72
N ARG A 404 15.07 5.57 -5.60
CA ARG A 404 15.56 4.25 -6.03
C ARG A 404 16.00 3.41 -4.83
N LYS A 405 16.95 3.92 -4.02
CA LYS A 405 17.48 3.23 -2.84
C LYS A 405 16.45 2.98 -1.72
N GLY A 406 15.39 3.77 -1.68
CA GLY A 406 14.35 3.65 -0.66
C GLY A 406 13.31 2.59 -1.01
N ILE A 407 13.18 2.23 -2.29
CA ILE A 407 12.24 1.23 -2.78
C ILE A 407 12.95 -0.12 -3.02
N THR A 408 14.16 -0.11 -3.61
CA THR A 408 15.01 -1.30 -3.81
C THR A 408 15.84 -1.59 -2.58
#